data_AF-D4N1D5-F1
#
_entry.id   AF-D4N1D5-F1
#
_cell.length_a   1.000
_cell.length_b   1.000
_cell.length_c   1.000
_cell.angle_alpha   90.00
_cell.angle_beta   90.00
_cell.angle_gamma   90.00
#
_symmetry.space_group_name_H-M   'P 1'
#
loop_
_entity.id
_entity.type
_entity.pdbx_description
1 polymer ?
#
loop_
_entity_poly.entity_id
_entity_poly.type
_entity_poly.pdbx_seq_one_letter_code
_entity_poly.pdbx_strand_id
1 'polypeptide(L)'
;MKKHKRSTFSGKLGFVLSAAGASVGLGNIWRFPYLAAKYGGGIFLLVYIILALTFGYTLIMAETSLGRMTRKSPVGAFESFGNSHFISIGGWINAIIPILIVPYYSVIGGWVIKYLIEYFAGHSKTLAGDAYFTTFISNGWSTEICFIIFTLFTLGIIYAGVRNGIERVSKFMMPIAAIATCLLVSKVVGVDKIEEEIKKDGQAFRRKKIFCFMIKYLCPLFAAIILISSVANAFGIITM
;
A
#
# COMPACT_ATOMS: atom_id res chain seq x y z
N MET A 1 -0.51 14.96 35.99
CA MET A 1 -0.61 14.16 34.74
C MET A 1 0.79 13.97 34.15
N LYS A 2 1.30 12.74 34.04
CA LYS A 2 2.53 12.47 33.28
C LYS A 2 2.30 12.91 31.83
N LYS A 3 3.03 13.91 31.33
CA LYS A 3 3.04 14.28 29.90
C LYS A 3 3.52 13.05 29.12
N HIS A 4 2.62 12.27 28.54
CA HIS A 4 3.00 11.24 27.58
C HIS A 4 3.71 11.93 26.41
N LYS A 5 5.01 11.68 26.28
CA LYS A 5 5.83 12.22 25.19
C LYS A 5 5.32 11.57 23.90
N ARG A 6 4.68 12.35 23.03
CA ARG A 6 4.10 11.87 21.75
C ARG A 6 5.18 11.16 20.94
N SER A 7 4.86 9.97 20.41
CA SER A 7 5.78 9.23 19.56
C SER A 7 6.00 9.97 18.23
N THR A 8 7.26 10.15 17.87
CA THR A 8 7.68 10.74 16.59
C THR A 8 8.41 9.71 15.74
N PHE A 9 8.40 9.90 14.42
CA PHE A 9 9.24 9.12 13.52
C PHE A 9 10.71 9.34 13.83
N SER A 10 11.55 8.32 13.62
CA SER A 10 12.97 8.41 13.92
C SER A 10 13.77 9.21 12.88
N GLY A 11 13.29 9.30 11.63
CA GLY A 11 13.95 10.06 10.57
C GLY A 11 13.09 10.26 9.32
N LYS A 12 13.63 10.98 8.33
CA LYS A 12 12.92 11.32 7.07
C LYS A 12 12.52 10.07 6.30
N LEU A 13 13.43 9.10 6.20
CA LEU A 13 13.18 7.84 5.49
C LEU A 13 12.04 7.04 6.12
N GLY A 14 11.98 6.99 7.46
CA GLY A 14 10.90 6.32 8.18
C GLY A 14 9.54 6.95 7.91
N PHE A 15 9.47 8.29 7.89
CA PHE A 15 8.26 9.00 7.51
C PHE A 15 7.85 8.71 6.07
N VAL A 16 8.77 8.83 5.10
CA VAL A 16 8.48 8.63 3.67
C VAL A 16 8.04 7.19 3.38
N LEU A 17 8.73 6.18 3.93
CA LEU A 17 8.37 4.78 3.72
C LEU A 17 7.03 4.43 4.41
N SER A 18 6.72 5.04 5.55
CA SER A 18 5.42 4.85 6.21
C SER A 18 4.29 5.50 5.40
N ALA A 19 4.51 6.71 4.87
CA ALA A 19 3.56 7.37 3.99
C ALA A 19 3.34 6.58 2.69
N ALA A 20 4.43 6.10 2.06
CA ALA A 20 4.35 5.25 0.89
C ALA A 20 3.62 3.94 1.18
N GLY A 21 3.82 3.33 2.35
CA GLY A 21 3.08 2.13 2.77
C GLY A 21 1.61 2.36 3.09
N ALA A 22 1.22 3.57 3.49
CA ALA A 22 -0.19 3.93 3.60
C ALA A 22 -0.86 4.09 2.22
N SER A 23 -0.10 4.49 1.19
CA SER A 23 -0.62 4.69 -0.18
C SER A 23 -0.53 3.44 -1.07
N VAL A 24 0.46 2.57 -0.85
CA VAL A 24 0.67 1.35 -1.62
C VAL A 24 0.07 0.17 -0.87
N GLY A 25 -0.96 -0.44 -1.44
CA GLY A 25 -1.62 -1.59 -0.82
C GLY A 25 -2.39 -2.43 -1.82
N LEU A 26 -3.30 -3.27 -1.29
CA LEU A 26 -4.10 -4.22 -2.07
C LEU A 26 -4.83 -3.55 -3.24
N GLY A 27 -5.34 -2.33 -3.04
CA GLY A 27 -6.00 -1.52 -4.07
C GLY A 27 -5.24 -1.44 -5.39
N ASN A 28 -3.91 -1.30 -5.34
CA ASN A 28 -3.07 -1.17 -6.53
C ASN A 28 -2.88 -2.50 -7.28
N ILE A 29 -3.03 -3.63 -6.59
CA ILE A 29 -2.80 -4.97 -7.15
C ILE A 29 -4.09 -5.53 -7.79
N TRP A 30 -5.24 -5.31 -7.17
CA TRP A 30 -6.49 -5.94 -7.62
C TRP A 30 -7.50 -4.97 -8.26
N ARG A 31 -7.72 -3.79 -7.66
CA ARG A 31 -8.80 -2.87 -7.99
C ARG A 31 -8.36 -1.95 -9.10
N PHE A 32 -7.13 -1.44 -9.03
CA PHE A 32 -6.58 -0.58 -10.06
C PHE A 32 -6.57 -1.26 -11.44
N PRO A 33 -6.05 -2.50 -11.62
CA PRO A 33 -6.08 -3.17 -12.92
C PRO A 33 -7.50 -3.44 -13.40
N TYR A 34 -8.42 -3.84 -12.50
CA TYR A 34 -9.82 -4.05 -12.84
C TYR A 34 -10.49 -2.77 -13.37
N LEU A 35 -10.33 -1.64 -12.68
CA LEU A 35 -10.90 -0.37 -13.11
C LEU A 35 -10.23 0.12 -14.40
N ALA A 36 -8.92 -0.01 -14.53
CA ALA A 36 -8.20 0.36 -15.75
C ALA A 36 -8.73 -0.45 -16.95
N ALA A 37 -8.87 -1.77 -16.82
CA ALA A 37 -9.43 -2.61 -17.88
C ALA A 37 -10.88 -2.21 -18.22
N LYS A 38 -11.72 -1.95 -17.21
CA LYS A 38 -13.13 -1.59 -17.41
C LYS A 38 -13.34 -0.22 -18.06
N TYR A 39 -12.47 0.76 -17.77
CA TYR A 39 -12.65 2.16 -18.19
C TYR A 39 -11.75 2.59 -19.36
N GLY A 40 -11.38 1.66 -20.25
CA GLY A 40 -10.68 2.00 -21.50
C GLY A 40 -9.15 2.04 -21.39
N GLY A 41 -8.56 1.38 -20.38
CA GLY A 41 -7.14 1.07 -20.29
C GLY A 41 -6.25 2.31 -20.30
N GLY A 42 -5.65 2.60 -21.46
CA GLY A 42 -4.68 3.70 -21.63
C GLY A 42 -5.26 5.09 -21.39
N ILE A 43 -6.51 5.36 -21.82
CA ILE A 43 -7.15 6.67 -21.59
C ILE A 43 -7.39 6.90 -20.09
N PHE A 44 -7.85 5.85 -19.39
CA PHE A 44 -8.02 5.86 -17.95
C PHE A 44 -6.70 6.14 -17.24
N LEU A 45 -5.62 5.47 -17.66
CA LEU A 45 -4.29 5.66 -17.07
C LEU A 45 -3.77 7.09 -17.27
N LEU A 46 -3.97 7.68 -18.45
CA LEU A 46 -3.55 9.06 -18.73
C LEU A 46 -4.26 10.06 -17.82
N VAL A 47 -5.60 9.97 -17.73
CA VAL A 47 -6.41 10.83 -16.86
C VAL A 47 -6.03 10.62 -15.39
N TYR A 48 -5.84 9.36 -14.98
CA TYR A 48 -5.38 9.02 -13.64
C TYR A 48 -4.06 9.70 -13.28
N ILE A 49 -3.06 9.67 -14.17
CA ILE A 49 -1.76 10.30 -13.93
C ILE A 49 -1.90 11.82 -13.80
N ILE A 50 -2.69 12.46 -14.66
CA ILE A 50 -2.92 13.92 -14.59
C ILE A 50 -3.55 14.30 -13.25
N LEU A 51 -4.59 13.58 -12.82
CA LEU A 51 -5.26 13.84 -11.55
C LEU A 51 -4.36 13.55 -10.34
N ALA A 52 -3.55 12.49 -10.40
CA ALA A 52 -2.60 12.14 -9.34
C ALA A 52 -1.51 13.21 -9.16
N LEU A 53 -0.95 13.71 -10.26
CA LEU A 53 0.11 14.74 -10.23
C LEU A 53 -0.40 16.13 -9.84
N THR A 54 -1.68 16.42 -10.08
CA THR A 54 -2.30 17.71 -9.75
C THR A 54 -2.97 17.68 -8.39
N PHE A 55 -4.15 17.06 -8.31
CA PHE A 55 -4.94 16.97 -7.08
C PHE A 55 -4.26 16.13 -6.01
N GLY A 56 -3.75 14.94 -6.38
CA GLY A 56 -3.12 14.03 -5.42
C GLY A 56 -1.89 14.65 -4.74
N TYR A 57 -0.99 15.23 -5.52
CA TYR A 57 0.19 15.92 -4.98
C TYR A 57 -0.19 17.11 -4.08
N THR A 58 -1.14 17.94 -4.52
CA THR A 58 -1.59 19.12 -3.75
C THR A 58 -2.21 18.72 -2.41
N LEU A 59 -3.05 17.68 -2.40
CA LEU A 59 -3.69 17.19 -1.18
C LEU A 59 -2.67 16.61 -0.19
N ILE A 60 -1.74 15.77 -0.64
CA ILE A 60 -0.70 15.20 0.24
C ILE A 60 0.16 16.30 0.86
N MET A 61 0.51 17.33 0.06
CA MET A 61 1.30 18.47 0.55
C MET A 61 0.51 19.31 1.57
N ALA A 62 -0.78 19.54 1.32
CA ALA A 62 -1.65 20.29 2.23
C ALA A 62 -1.81 19.54 3.57
N GLU A 63 -2.18 18.26 3.54
CA GLU A 63 -2.40 17.43 4.74
C GLU A 63 -1.11 17.26 5.55
N THR A 64 0.01 17.00 4.88
CA THR A 64 1.31 16.85 5.55
C THR A 64 1.76 18.16 6.21
N SER A 65 1.55 19.29 5.54
CA SER A 65 1.90 20.62 6.08
C SER A 65 1.02 20.97 7.28
N LEU A 66 -0.29 20.74 7.17
CA LEU A 66 -1.27 20.91 8.24
C LEU A 66 -0.92 20.07 9.48
N GLY A 67 -0.61 18.79 9.28
CA GLY A 67 -0.22 17.89 10.36
C GLY A 67 1.11 18.28 11.04
N ARG A 68 2.11 18.74 10.26
CA ARG A 68 3.40 19.19 10.80
C ARG A 68 3.30 20.48 11.60
N MET A 69 2.48 21.42 11.14
CA MET A 69 2.27 22.71 11.81
C MET A 69 1.52 22.54 13.13
N THR A 70 0.43 21.75 13.13
CA THR A 70 -0.46 21.61 14.29
C THR A 70 0.00 20.54 15.28
N ARG A 71 0.67 19.47 14.80
CA ARG A 71 1.05 18.28 15.58
C ARG A 71 -0.10 17.60 16.33
N LYS A 72 -1.33 17.80 15.85
CA LYS A 72 -2.57 17.25 16.44
C LYS A 72 -3.12 16.09 15.61
N SER A 73 -4.16 15.42 16.09
CA SER A 73 -4.98 14.48 15.30
C SER A 73 -5.75 15.26 14.22
N PRO A 74 -6.33 14.60 13.19
CA PRO A 74 -7.08 15.28 12.14
C PRO A 74 -8.15 16.24 12.70
N VAL A 75 -9.00 15.79 13.61
CA VAL A 75 -10.02 16.64 14.25
C VAL A 75 -9.39 17.86 14.93
N GLY A 76 -8.39 17.65 15.79
CA GLY A 76 -7.75 18.75 16.52
C GLY A 76 -6.88 19.68 15.63
N ALA A 77 -6.42 19.20 14.48
CA ALA A 77 -5.69 20.00 13.51
C ALA A 77 -6.62 21.03 12.86
N PHE A 78 -7.82 20.61 12.44
CA PHE A 78 -8.83 21.51 11.90
C PHE A 78 -9.34 22.51 12.95
N GLU A 79 -9.63 22.05 14.17
CA GLU A 79 -10.04 22.94 15.29
C GLU A 79 -9.03 24.06 15.59
N SER A 80 -7.75 23.86 15.28
CA SER A 80 -6.72 24.89 15.50
C SER A 80 -6.85 26.13 14.60
N PHE A 81 -7.62 26.03 13.51
CA PHE A 81 -7.90 27.14 12.59
C PHE A 81 -9.23 27.84 12.89
N GLY A 82 -10.00 27.34 13.86
CA GLY A 82 -11.26 27.93 14.30
C GLY A 82 -12.32 26.87 14.58
N ASN A 83 -13.32 27.27 15.38
CA ASN A 83 -14.44 26.42 15.78
C ASN A 83 -15.69 26.61 14.89
N SER A 84 -15.51 27.03 13.65
CA SER A 84 -16.60 27.06 12.68
C SER A 84 -17.12 25.65 12.42
N HIS A 85 -18.43 25.52 12.27
CA HIS A 85 -19.09 24.25 11.97
C HIS A 85 -18.47 23.56 10.72
N PHE A 86 -18.17 24.33 9.67
CA PHE A 86 -17.54 23.82 8.44
C PHE A 86 -16.13 23.26 8.66
N ILE A 87 -15.34 23.89 9.53
CA ILE A 87 -13.97 23.46 9.83
C ILE A 87 -13.99 22.16 10.66
N SER A 88 -14.88 22.10 11.66
CA SER A 88 -15.04 20.90 12.48
C SER A 88 -15.51 19.69 11.66
N ILE A 89 -16.46 19.89 10.72
CA ILE A 89 -16.89 18.86 9.77
C ILE A 89 -15.70 18.30 8.99
N GLY A 90 -14.83 19.17 8.45
CA GLY A 90 -13.64 18.73 7.71
C GLY A 90 -12.72 17.83 8.54
N GLY A 91 -12.52 18.16 9.82
CA GLY A 91 -11.74 17.33 10.75
C GLY A 91 -12.38 15.98 11.04
N TRP A 92 -13.69 15.94 11.27
CA TRP A 92 -14.43 14.70 11.56
C TRP A 92 -14.55 13.78 10.35
N ILE A 93 -14.75 14.31 9.14
CA ILE A 93 -14.75 13.53 7.91
C ILE A 93 -13.42 12.78 7.75
N ASN A 94 -12.30 13.47 7.98
CA ASN A 94 -10.96 12.86 7.93
C ASN A 94 -10.73 11.78 8.99
N ALA A 95 -11.49 11.78 10.10
CA ALA A 95 -11.41 10.75 11.12
C ALA A 95 -12.36 9.56 10.84
N ILE A 96 -13.57 9.83 10.36
CA ILE A 96 -14.62 8.82 10.15
C ILE A 96 -14.34 7.96 8.91
N ILE A 97 -13.87 8.57 7.80
CA ILE A 97 -13.64 7.82 6.55
C ILE A 97 -12.68 6.64 6.76
N PRO A 98 -11.49 6.81 7.39
CA PRO A 98 -10.61 5.67 7.67
C PRO A 98 -11.26 4.60 8.56
N ILE A 99 -12.09 5.00 9.54
CA ILE A 99 -12.80 4.06 10.43
C ILE A 99 -13.76 3.17 9.62
N LEU A 100 -14.42 3.71 8.59
CA LEU A 100 -15.31 2.94 7.71
C LEU A 100 -14.55 2.03 6.75
N ILE A 101 -13.34 2.42 6.35
CA ILE A 101 -12.52 1.66 5.39
C ILE A 101 -11.84 0.45 6.06
N VAL A 102 -11.39 0.60 7.31
CA VAL A 102 -10.60 -0.42 8.03
C VAL A 102 -11.28 -1.80 8.11
N PRO A 103 -12.59 -1.94 8.43
CA PRO A 103 -13.23 -3.25 8.51
C PRO A 103 -13.19 -4.01 7.20
N TYR A 104 -13.59 -3.37 6.09
CA TYR A 104 -13.57 -3.98 4.76
C TYR A 104 -12.15 -4.38 4.33
N TYR A 105 -11.16 -3.52 4.58
CA TYR A 105 -9.76 -3.86 4.28
C TYR A 105 -9.24 -5.01 5.15
N SER A 106 -9.70 -5.13 6.38
CA SER A 106 -9.32 -6.22 7.28
C SER A 106 -9.88 -7.56 6.81
N VAL A 107 -11.09 -7.58 6.23
CA VAL A 107 -11.67 -8.79 5.62
C VAL A 107 -10.80 -9.28 4.47
N ILE A 108 -10.44 -8.38 3.55
CA ILE A 108 -9.58 -8.73 2.41
C ILE A 108 -8.18 -9.13 2.88
N GLY A 109 -7.64 -8.43 3.90
CA GLY A 109 -6.39 -8.81 4.55
C GLY A 109 -6.43 -10.24 5.11
N GLY A 110 -7.56 -10.63 5.72
CA GLY A 110 -7.81 -11.99 6.16
C GLY A 110 -7.77 -13.01 5.02
N TRP A 111 -8.36 -12.69 3.86
CA TRP A 111 -8.30 -13.55 2.68
C TRP A 111 -6.85 -13.79 2.25
N VAL A 112 -6.01 -12.75 2.26
CA VAL A 112 -4.59 -12.86 1.92
C VAL A 112 -3.85 -13.77 2.90
N ILE A 113 -4.11 -13.67 4.20
CA ILE A 113 -3.52 -14.56 5.21
C ILE A 113 -3.93 -16.02 4.95
N LYS A 114 -5.21 -16.29 4.68
CA LYS A 114 -5.68 -17.64 4.39
C LYS A 114 -4.97 -18.23 3.18
N TYR A 115 -4.92 -17.49 2.08
CA TYR A 115 -4.21 -17.94 0.88
C TYR A 115 -2.72 -18.17 1.16
N LEU A 116 -2.07 -17.30 1.92
CA LEU A 116 -0.67 -17.45 2.30
C LEU A 116 -0.41 -18.75 3.08
N ILE A 117 -1.24 -19.06 4.07
CA ILE A 117 -1.13 -20.29 4.88
C ILE A 117 -1.31 -21.53 3.99
N GLU A 118 -2.32 -21.52 3.12
CA GLU A 118 -2.60 -22.65 2.21
C GLU A 118 -1.49 -22.86 1.17
N TYR A 119 -0.85 -21.78 0.71
CA TYR A 119 0.33 -21.88 -0.14
C TYR A 119 1.51 -22.54 0.60
N PHE A 120 1.74 -22.20 1.87
CA PHE A 120 2.77 -22.85 2.68
C PHE A 120 2.42 -24.31 3.01
N ALA A 121 1.14 -24.64 3.13
CA ALA A 121 0.67 -26.02 3.33
C ALA A 121 0.78 -26.90 2.08
N GLY A 122 1.14 -26.34 0.92
CA GLY A 122 1.32 -27.09 -0.32
C GLY A 122 0.02 -27.30 -1.12
N HIS A 123 -1.09 -26.66 -0.74
CA HIS A 123 -2.38 -26.75 -1.41
C HIS A 123 -2.51 -25.84 -2.64
N SER A 124 -1.39 -25.55 -3.32
CA SER A 124 -1.34 -24.59 -4.43
C SER A 124 -2.24 -24.96 -5.61
N LYS A 125 -2.38 -26.26 -5.90
CA LYS A 125 -3.24 -26.74 -7.01
C LYS A 125 -4.73 -26.60 -6.72
N THR A 126 -5.16 -26.80 -5.47
CA THR A 126 -6.56 -26.66 -5.07
C THR A 126 -6.96 -25.19 -4.95
N LEU A 127 -6.04 -24.32 -4.49
CA LEU A 127 -6.20 -22.88 -4.44
C LEU A 127 -6.41 -22.24 -5.83
N ALA A 128 -5.82 -22.83 -6.87
CA ALA A 128 -5.94 -22.38 -8.25
C ALA A 128 -7.28 -22.75 -8.90
N GLY A 129 -8.11 -23.57 -8.25
CA GLY A 129 -9.42 -23.95 -8.77
C GLY A 129 -10.45 -22.83 -8.62
N ASP A 130 -11.26 -22.62 -9.65
CA ASP A 130 -12.24 -21.52 -9.73
C ASP A 130 -13.28 -21.52 -8.59
N ALA A 131 -13.60 -22.69 -8.04
CA ALA A 131 -14.59 -22.83 -6.98
C ALA A 131 -14.06 -22.47 -5.59
N TYR A 132 -12.73 -22.57 -5.36
CA TYR A 132 -12.16 -22.48 -4.01
C TYR A 132 -12.43 -21.10 -3.38
N PHE A 133 -12.19 -20.02 -4.14
CA PHE A 133 -12.42 -18.66 -3.67
C PHE A 133 -13.89 -18.44 -3.27
N THR A 134 -14.82 -18.83 -4.14
CA THR A 134 -16.27 -18.67 -3.93
C THR A 134 -16.74 -19.46 -2.71
N THR A 135 -16.29 -20.71 -2.55
CA THR A 135 -16.63 -21.53 -1.37
C THR A 135 -16.04 -20.93 -0.08
N PHE A 136 -14.82 -20.38 -0.15
CA PHE A 136 -14.18 -19.73 0.99
C PHE A 136 -14.94 -18.48 1.46
N ILE A 137 -15.23 -17.54 0.55
CA ILE A 137 -15.92 -16.29 0.92
C ILE A 137 -17.38 -16.52 1.32
N SER A 138 -18.00 -17.59 0.81
CA SER A 138 -19.36 -17.98 1.20
C SER A 138 -19.41 -18.62 2.60
N ASN A 139 -18.27 -19.11 3.10
CA ASN A 139 -18.15 -19.64 4.45
C ASN A 139 -17.85 -18.50 5.45
N GLY A 140 -18.92 -18.01 6.09
CA GLY A 140 -18.83 -16.91 7.06
C GLY A 140 -17.87 -17.18 8.21
N TRP A 141 -17.84 -18.41 8.75
CA TRP A 141 -16.95 -18.76 9.87
C TRP A 141 -15.47 -18.66 9.50
N SER A 142 -15.10 -19.21 8.34
CA SER A 142 -13.71 -19.19 7.88
C SER A 142 -13.24 -17.74 7.61
N THR A 143 -14.10 -16.94 7.00
CA THR A 143 -13.81 -15.53 6.68
C THR A 143 -13.70 -14.68 7.95
N GLU A 144 -14.58 -14.86 8.92
CA GLU A 144 -14.58 -14.12 10.18
C GLU A 144 -13.34 -14.40 11.03
N ILE A 145 -12.92 -15.67 11.11
CA ILE A 145 -11.68 -16.04 11.83
C ILE A 145 -10.46 -15.36 11.19
N CYS A 146 -10.39 -15.36 9.86
CA CYS A 146 -9.29 -14.71 9.15
C CYS A 146 -9.30 -13.18 9.35
N PHE A 147 -10.48 -12.57 9.37
CA PHE A 147 -10.65 -11.16 9.71
C PHE A 147 -10.12 -10.85 11.12
N ILE A 148 -10.54 -11.61 12.14
CA ILE A 148 -10.08 -11.43 13.52
C ILE A 148 -8.56 -11.56 13.61
N ILE A 149 -7.97 -12.58 12.99
CA ILE A 149 -6.52 -12.79 12.99
C ILE A 149 -5.80 -11.58 12.36
N PHE A 150 -6.25 -11.11 11.20
CA PHE A 150 -5.65 -9.96 10.52
C PHE A 150 -5.79 -8.68 11.35
N THR A 151 -6.95 -8.45 11.96
CA THR A 151 -7.21 -7.30 12.82
C THR A 151 -6.32 -7.34 14.07
N LEU A 152 -6.18 -8.49 14.73
CA LEU A 152 -5.29 -8.65 15.89
C LEU A 152 -3.83 -8.36 15.52
N PHE A 153 -3.36 -8.83 14.36
CA PHE A 153 -2.02 -8.53 13.87
C PHE A 153 -1.82 -7.01 13.65
N THR A 154 -2.81 -6.36 13.03
CA THR A 154 -2.81 -4.91 12.80
C THR A 154 -2.80 -4.13 14.12
N LEU A 155 -3.63 -4.54 15.09
CA LEU A 155 -3.68 -3.95 16.42
C LEU A 155 -2.36 -4.13 17.17
N GLY A 156 -1.70 -5.28 17.03
CA GLY A 156 -0.37 -5.52 17.60
C GLY A 156 0.67 -4.52 17.10
N ILE A 157 0.67 -4.22 15.79
CA ILE A 157 1.56 -3.21 15.19
C ILE A 157 1.24 -1.81 15.72
N ILE A 158 -0.05 -1.47 15.83
CA ILE A 158 -0.49 -0.16 16.36
C ILE A 158 -0.08 -0.02 17.83
N TYR A 159 -0.23 -1.07 18.63
CA TYR A 159 0.12 -1.08 20.06
C TYR A 159 1.63 -0.92 20.29
N ALA A 160 2.46 -1.46 19.39
CA ALA A 160 3.91 -1.21 19.39
C ALA A 160 4.28 0.26 19.10
N GLY A 161 3.32 1.10 18.69
CA GLY A 161 3.47 2.53 18.51
C GLY A 161 4.14 2.93 17.19
N VAL A 162 4.31 4.24 16.98
CA VAL A 162 4.78 4.78 15.69
C VAL A 162 6.18 4.32 15.33
N ARG A 163 7.14 4.37 16.28
CA ARG A 163 8.55 4.06 16.00
C ARG A 163 8.85 2.56 15.93
N ASN A 164 8.34 1.79 16.91
CA ASN A 164 8.65 0.36 17.02
C ASN A 164 7.68 -0.53 16.25
N GLY A 165 6.48 -0.04 15.95
CA GLY A 165 5.48 -0.73 15.11
C GLY A 165 5.50 -0.21 13.68
N ILE A 166 4.75 0.87 13.43
CA ILE A 166 4.43 1.38 12.08
C ILE A 166 5.70 1.61 11.26
N GLU A 167 6.60 2.45 11.77
CA GLU A 167 7.82 2.84 11.06
C GLU A 167 8.72 1.64 10.78
N ARG A 168 8.88 0.74 11.76
CA ARG A 168 9.72 -0.45 11.62
C ARG A 168 9.14 -1.39 10.56
N VAL A 169 7.85 -1.71 10.64
CA VAL A 169 7.19 -2.60 9.68
C VAL A 169 7.25 -2.00 8.28
N SER A 170 6.89 -0.73 8.11
CA SER A 170 6.93 -0.07 6.80
C SER A 170 8.32 -0.02 6.19
N LYS A 171 9.37 0.21 7.01
CA LYS A 171 10.77 0.23 6.55
C LYS A 171 11.19 -1.08 5.88
N PHE A 172 10.72 -2.23 6.37
CA PHE A 172 11.07 -3.54 5.80
C PHE A 172 10.05 -4.03 4.77
N MET A 173 8.76 -3.93 5.06
CA MET A 173 7.70 -4.48 4.20
C MET A 173 7.60 -3.75 2.86
N MET A 174 7.80 -2.44 2.82
CA MET A 174 7.65 -1.67 1.57
C MET A 174 8.67 -2.07 0.50
N PRO A 175 9.98 -2.11 0.78
CA PRO A 175 10.94 -2.56 -0.22
C PRO A 175 10.78 -4.05 -0.56
N ILE A 176 10.42 -4.91 0.40
CA ILE A 176 10.13 -6.33 0.13
C ILE A 176 8.96 -6.46 -0.85
N ALA A 177 7.87 -5.74 -0.63
CA ALA A 177 6.72 -5.75 -1.53
C ALA A 177 7.10 -5.26 -2.94
N ALA A 178 7.92 -4.21 -3.04
CA ALA A 178 8.41 -3.71 -4.32
C ALA A 178 9.27 -4.75 -5.06
N ILE A 179 10.20 -5.40 -4.37
CA ILE A 179 11.05 -6.47 -4.94
C ILE A 179 10.19 -7.66 -5.37
N ALA A 180 9.29 -8.12 -4.52
CA ALA A 180 8.38 -9.23 -4.83
C ALA A 180 7.52 -8.94 -6.06
N THR A 181 7.02 -7.72 -6.19
CA THR A 181 6.27 -7.27 -7.37
C THR A 181 7.15 -7.29 -8.63
N CYS A 182 8.39 -6.79 -8.54
CA CYS A 182 9.31 -6.83 -9.68
C CYS A 182 9.64 -8.28 -10.09
N LEU A 183 9.82 -9.19 -9.14
CA LEU A 183 10.04 -10.61 -9.40
C LEU A 183 8.81 -11.24 -10.07
N LEU A 184 7.61 -10.96 -9.57
CA LEU A 184 6.35 -11.44 -10.16
C LEU A 184 6.22 -11.00 -11.62
N VAL A 185 6.44 -9.71 -11.90
CA VAL A 185 6.32 -9.19 -13.28
C VAL A 185 7.41 -9.77 -14.19
N SER A 186 8.66 -9.83 -13.72
CA SER A 186 9.79 -10.27 -14.55
C SER A 186 9.84 -11.78 -14.78
N LYS A 187 9.43 -12.61 -13.82
CA LYS A 187 9.53 -14.07 -13.89
C LYS A 187 8.21 -14.79 -14.17
N VAL A 188 7.09 -14.28 -13.66
CA VAL A 188 5.80 -15.01 -13.69
C VAL A 188 4.90 -14.49 -14.81
N VAL A 189 4.70 -13.18 -14.87
CA VAL A 189 3.92 -12.58 -15.98
C VAL A 189 4.67 -12.77 -17.28
N GLY A 190 5.98 -12.56 -17.25
CA GLY A 190 6.83 -12.69 -18.43
C GLY A 190 6.68 -11.47 -19.35
N VAL A 191 7.80 -11.01 -19.87
CA VAL A 191 7.84 -9.89 -20.83
C VAL A 191 7.09 -10.24 -22.12
N ASP A 192 7.05 -11.51 -22.47
CA ASP A 192 6.47 -12.00 -23.72
C ASP A 192 4.95 -11.81 -23.75
N LYS A 193 4.24 -12.08 -22.64
CA LYS A 193 2.80 -11.80 -22.52
C LYS A 193 2.47 -10.31 -22.60
N ILE A 194 3.34 -9.48 -22.03
CA ILE A 194 3.20 -8.02 -22.10
C ILE A 194 3.38 -7.56 -23.56
N GLU A 195 4.31 -8.17 -24.29
CA GLU A 195 4.53 -7.88 -25.70
C GLU A 195 3.37 -8.32 -26.59
N GLU A 196 2.81 -9.52 -26.36
CA GLU A 196 1.62 -10.00 -27.06
C GLU A 196 0.44 -9.04 -26.88
N GLU A 197 0.18 -8.61 -25.65
CA GLU A 197 -0.94 -7.70 -25.37
C GLU A 197 -0.72 -6.30 -25.98
N ILE A 198 0.52 -5.79 -26.00
CA ILE A 198 0.85 -4.51 -26.65
C ILE A 198 0.68 -4.59 -28.18
N LYS A 199 1.02 -5.74 -28.78
CA LYS A 199 0.96 -5.93 -30.23
C LYS A 199 -0.41 -6.36 -30.74
N LYS A 200 -1.35 -6.66 -29.85
CA LYS A 200 -2.70 -7.17 -30.16
C LYS A 200 -3.48 -6.27 -31.12
N ASP A 201 -3.27 -4.96 -31.05
CA ASP A 201 -3.88 -3.96 -31.93
C ASP A 201 -2.98 -3.52 -33.10
N GLY A 202 -1.99 -4.34 -33.48
CA GLY A 202 -1.04 -4.04 -34.57
C GLY A 202 -0.03 -2.93 -34.25
N GLN A 203 0.00 -2.47 -33.00
CA GLN A 203 0.89 -1.41 -32.53
C GLN A 203 2.32 -1.93 -32.30
N ALA A 204 3.32 -1.21 -32.83
CA ALA A 204 4.72 -1.59 -32.65
C ALA A 204 5.22 -1.21 -31.24
N PHE A 205 5.81 -2.17 -30.51
CA PHE A 205 6.44 -1.91 -29.22
C PHE A 205 7.82 -1.22 -29.38
N ARG A 206 7.81 0.07 -29.73
CA ARG A 206 9.00 0.84 -30.12
C ARG A 206 10.15 0.85 -29.11
N ARG A 207 9.87 0.77 -27.80
CA ARG A 207 10.88 0.85 -26.71
C ARG A 207 10.97 -0.44 -25.87
N LYS A 208 10.71 -1.60 -26.47
CA LYS A 208 10.77 -2.91 -25.80
C LYS A 208 12.05 -3.10 -24.98
N LYS A 209 13.23 -2.91 -25.60
CA LYS A 209 14.53 -3.16 -24.95
C LYS A 209 14.71 -2.35 -23.65
N ILE A 210 14.33 -1.07 -23.67
CA ILE A 210 14.43 -0.18 -22.51
C ILE A 210 13.45 -0.63 -21.43
N PHE A 211 12.19 -0.91 -21.77
CA PHE A 211 11.19 -1.38 -20.82
C PHE A 211 11.61 -2.69 -20.13
N CYS A 212 12.12 -3.65 -20.91
CA CYS A 212 12.61 -4.92 -20.39
C CYS A 212 13.78 -4.73 -19.43
N PHE A 213 14.74 -3.87 -19.80
CA PHE A 213 15.88 -3.55 -18.95
C PHE A 213 15.44 -2.90 -17.63
N MET A 214 14.49 -1.96 -17.70
CA MET A 214 13.97 -1.27 -16.53
C MET A 214 13.30 -2.25 -15.54
N ILE A 215 12.38 -3.08 -16.02
CA ILE A 215 11.63 -4.01 -15.16
C ILE A 215 12.53 -5.12 -14.61
N LYS A 216 13.44 -5.65 -15.42
CA LYS A 216 14.26 -6.81 -15.04
C LYS A 216 15.45 -6.46 -14.17
N TYR A 217 16.02 -5.27 -14.31
CA TYR A 217 17.27 -4.89 -13.64
C TYR A 217 17.15 -3.60 -12.84
N LEU A 218 16.66 -2.52 -13.45
CA LEU A 218 16.69 -1.19 -12.82
C LEU A 218 15.75 -1.09 -11.60
N CYS A 219 14.49 -1.52 -11.74
CA CYS A 219 13.51 -1.48 -10.66
C CYS A 219 13.90 -2.38 -9.46
N PRO A 220 14.29 -3.65 -9.67
CA PRO A 220 14.84 -4.48 -8.59
C PRO A 220 16.06 -3.87 -7.93
N LEU A 221 16.98 -3.29 -8.70
CA LEU A 221 18.20 -2.66 -8.18
C LEU A 221 17.86 -1.49 -7.26
N PHE A 222 17.00 -0.56 -7.68
CA PHE A 222 16.59 0.55 -6.84
C PHE A 222 15.82 0.09 -5.60
N ALA A 223 14.93 -0.89 -5.74
CA ALA A 223 14.21 -1.45 -4.60
C ALA A 223 15.17 -2.14 -3.60
N ALA A 224 16.20 -2.83 -4.09
CA ALA A 224 17.25 -3.43 -3.27
C ALA A 224 18.11 -2.37 -2.59
N ILE A 225 18.50 -1.29 -3.28
CA ILE A 225 19.23 -0.16 -2.68
C ILE A 225 18.39 0.47 -1.56
N ILE A 226 17.10 0.70 -1.79
CA ILE A 226 16.18 1.23 -0.77
C ILE A 226 16.08 0.25 0.41
N LEU A 227 15.97 -1.06 0.16
CA LEU A 227 15.94 -2.07 1.22
C LEU A 227 17.23 -2.06 2.04
N ILE A 228 18.40 -2.10 1.40
CA ILE A 228 19.71 -2.10 2.07
C ILE A 228 19.87 -0.81 2.89
N SER A 229 19.53 0.36 2.32
CA SER A 229 19.55 1.64 3.02
C SER A 229 18.60 1.65 4.23
N SER A 230 17.40 1.09 4.07
CA SER A 230 16.40 0.98 5.14
C SER A 230 16.86 0.06 6.27
N VAL A 231 17.45 -1.09 5.93
CA VAL A 231 18.03 -2.07 6.86
C VAL A 231 19.21 -1.45 7.61
N ALA A 232 20.15 -0.84 6.89
CA ALA A 232 21.33 -0.22 7.48
C ALA A 232 20.96 0.93 8.44
N ASN A 233 19.92 1.71 8.11
CA ASN A 233 19.36 2.71 9.02
C ASN A 233 18.66 2.06 10.24
N ALA A 234 17.95 0.95 10.05
CA ALA A 234 17.29 0.25 11.15
C ALA A 234 18.28 -0.32 12.17
N PHE A 235 19.47 -0.75 11.72
CA PHE A 235 20.56 -1.24 12.57
C PHE A 235 21.52 -0.14 13.06
N GLY A 236 21.26 1.13 12.75
CA GLY A 236 22.09 2.26 13.19
C GLY A 236 23.46 2.36 12.53
N ILE A 237 23.68 1.65 11.42
CA ILE A 237 24.92 1.66 10.63
C ILE A 237 25.03 2.98 9.84
N ILE A 238 23.88 3.54 9.44
CA ILE A 238 23.78 4.79 8.69
C ILE A 238 22.73 5.68 9.37
N THR A 239 23.07 6.93 9.66
CA THR A 239 22.12 7.97 10.06
C THR A 239 21.75 8.82 8.85
N MET A 240 20.49 8.76 8.41
CA MET A 240 19.94 9.51 7.28
C MET A 240 18.64 10.23 7.65
#